data_AF-A0A455UIM7-F1
#
_entry.id   AF-A0A455UIM7-F1
#
_cell.length_a   1.000
_cell.length_b   1.000
_cell.length_c   1.000
_cell.angle_alpha   90.00
_cell.angle_beta   90.00
_cell.angle_gamma   90.00
#
_symmetry.space_group_name_H-M   'P 1'
#
loop_
_entity.id
_entity.type
_entity.pdbx_description
1 polymer ?
#
loop_
_entity_poly.entity_id
_entity_poly.type
_entity_poly.pdbx_seq_one_letter_code
_entity_poly.pdbx_strand_id
1 'polypeptide(L)'
;MSHTFDEISQQLKRRHRKSARLKWISMGSLGLAGLFLVLFFADMLTKGLPAFQQAYVQVEINYTEEAATDGRQAFDEELLPIISRTMVRVIPMELRNNPGMIGTSEEQWVLATSEVDQYLKGHRNRLSTEQQETIDALVESGKVDLRFNKTFLPMVIQRLLSMQGFYRPWSVP
;
A
#
# COMPACT_ATOMS: atom_id res chain seq x y z
N MET A 1 -25.81 65.71 32.24
CA MET A 1 -26.25 64.73 31.23
C MET A 1 -25.14 63.79 30.72
N SER A 2 -23.86 63.99 31.09
CA SER A 2 -22.75 63.11 30.69
C SER A 2 -22.69 61.77 31.45
N HIS A 3 -22.99 61.76 32.76
CA HIS A 3 -22.86 60.57 33.61
C HIS A 3 -23.73 59.37 33.20
N THR A 4 -24.95 59.62 32.70
CA THR A 4 -25.89 58.58 32.28
C THR A 4 -25.45 57.89 30.98
N PHE A 5 -24.82 58.63 30.07
CA PHE A 5 -24.28 58.09 28.82
C PHE A 5 -23.04 57.23 29.07
N ASP A 6 -22.17 57.67 29.99
CA ASP A 6 -20.99 56.91 30.40
C ASP A 6 -21.33 55.57 31.06
N GLU A 7 -22.33 55.53 31.96
CA GLU A 7 -22.78 54.28 32.59
C GLU A 7 -23.34 53.27 31.58
N ILE A 8 -24.18 53.74 30.63
CA ILE A 8 -24.72 52.90 29.56
C ILE A 8 -23.59 52.36 28.68
N SER A 9 -22.63 53.21 28.32
CA SER A 9 -21.46 52.80 27.52
C SER A 9 -20.60 51.75 28.25
N GLN A 10 -20.40 51.89 29.56
CA GLN A 10 -19.67 50.95 30.40
C GLN A 10 -20.38 49.60 30.50
N GLN A 11 -21.72 49.59 30.62
CA GLN A 11 -22.53 48.38 30.63
C GLN A 11 -22.46 47.64 29.28
N LEU A 12 -22.53 48.37 28.16
CA LEU A 12 -22.32 47.80 26.81
C LEU A 12 -20.93 47.17 26.68
N LYS A 13 -19.86 47.90 27.04
CA LYS A 13 -18.46 47.44 26.95
C LYS A 13 -18.23 46.16 27.76
N ARG A 14 -18.88 46.02 28.93
CA ARG A 14 -18.77 44.84 29.80
C ARG A 14 -19.40 43.58 29.18
N ARG A 15 -20.50 43.71 28.43
CA ARG A 15 -21.17 42.59 27.74
C ARG A 15 -20.43 42.16 26.47
N HIS A 16 -19.91 43.11 25.70
CA HIS A 16 -19.15 42.80 24.49
C HIS A 16 -17.86 42.00 24.75
N ARG A 17 -17.20 42.20 25.90
CA ARG A 17 -16.03 41.39 26.29
C ARG A 17 -16.35 39.90 26.46
N LYS A 18 -17.53 39.57 27.00
CA LYS A 18 -17.99 38.17 27.15
C LYS A 18 -18.31 37.54 25.78
N SER A 19 -18.95 38.30 24.89
CA SER A 19 -19.26 37.86 23.52
C SER A 19 -17.99 37.67 22.67
N ALA A 20 -17.03 38.59 22.76
CA ALA A 20 -15.75 38.48 22.07
C ALA A 20 -14.96 37.25 22.55
N ARG A 21 -14.89 37.01 23.87
CA ARG A 21 -14.23 35.83 24.43
C ARG A 21 -14.87 34.53 23.95
N LEU A 22 -16.20 34.45 23.93
CA LEU A 22 -16.92 33.29 23.40
C LEU A 22 -16.58 33.05 21.92
N LYS A 23 -16.57 34.10 21.09
CA LYS A 23 -16.20 34.01 19.67
C LYS A 23 -14.78 33.48 19.47
N TRP A 24 -13.82 33.98 20.26
CA TRP A 24 -12.43 33.50 20.20
C TRP A 24 -12.29 32.05 20.67
N ILE A 25 -13.03 31.64 21.71
CA ILE A 25 -13.06 30.23 22.17
C ILE A 25 -13.64 29.33 21.09
N SER A 26 -14.77 29.71 20.46
CA SER A 26 -15.37 28.92 19.39
C SER A 26 -14.48 28.85 18.14
N MET A 27 -13.88 29.96 17.73
CA MET A 27 -12.94 29.98 16.59
C MET A 27 -11.69 29.17 16.88
N GLY A 28 -11.15 29.25 18.10
CA GLY A 28 -10.03 28.43 18.56
C GLY A 28 -10.39 26.95 18.59
N SER A 29 -11.59 26.59 19.06
CA SER A 29 -12.07 25.20 19.07
C SER A 29 -12.21 24.64 17.65
N LEU A 30 -12.77 25.41 16.72
CA LEU A 30 -12.87 25.00 15.32
C LEU A 30 -11.49 24.80 14.66
N GLY A 31 -10.55 25.73 14.94
CA GLY A 31 -9.17 25.60 14.47
C GLY A 31 -8.46 24.39 15.07
N LEU A 32 -8.64 24.13 16.36
CA LEU A 32 -8.09 22.96 17.03
C LEU A 32 -8.67 21.65 16.48
N ALA A 33 -9.98 21.61 16.20
CA ALA A 33 -10.63 20.47 15.57
C ALA A 33 -10.09 20.22 14.14
N GLY A 34 -9.93 21.29 13.35
CA GLY A 34 -9.31 21.21 12.01
C GLY A 34 -7.86 20.73 12.07
N LEU A 35 -7.08 21.21 13.05
CA LEU A 35 -5.71 20.74 13.28
C LEU A 35 -5.70 19.24 13.60
N PHE A 36 -6.55 18.78 14.54
CA PHE A 36 -6.66 17.36 14.83
C PHE A 36 -7.03 16.56 13.59
N LEU A 37 -7.97 17.02 12.77
CA LEU A 37 -8.35 16.35 11.54
C LEU A 37 -7.15 16.15 10.59
N VAL A 38 -6.36 17.20 10.37
CA VAL A 38 -5.17 17.12 9.52
C VAL A 38 -4.12 16.17 10.11
N LEU A 39 -3.89 16.23 11.42
CA LEU A 39 -2.95 15.32 12.11
C LEU A 39 -3.41 13.86 12.01
N PHE A 40 -4.70 13.60 12.20
CA PHE A 40 -5.29 12.26 12.05
C PHE A 40 -5.16 11.75 10.62
N PHE A 41 -5.43 12.57 9.61
CA PHE A 41 -5.22 12.19 8.21
C PHE A 41 -3.75 11.94 7.89
N ALA A 42 -2.84 12.78 8.36
CA ALA A 42 -1.41 12.58 8.18
C ALA A 42 -0.95 11.26 8.80
N ASP A 43 -1.41 10.94 10.01
CA ASP A 43 -1.09 9.69 10.70
C ASP A 43 -1.66 8.47 9.95
N MET A 44 -2.91 8.54 9.51
CA MET A 44 -3.58 7.48 8.74
C MET A 44 -2.87 7.22 7.41
N LEU A 45 -2.49 8.27 6.67
CA LEU A 45 -1.79 8.13 5.39
C LEU A 45 -0.39 7.56 5.58
N THR A 46 0.36 8.06 6.55
CA THR A 46 1.74 7.61 6.81
C THR A 46 1.77 6.12 7.18
N LYS A 47 0.81 5.65 7.98
CA LYS A 47 0.71 4.24 8.37
C LYS A 47 0.02 3.35 7.32
N GLY A 48 -0.84 3.94 6.48
CA GLY A 48 -1.62 3.20 5.49
C GLY A 48 -0.93 3.01 4.14
N LEU A 49 -0.14 3.99 3.68
CA LEU A 49 0.52 3.95 2.37
C LEU A 49 1.46 2.74 2.17
N PRO A 50 2.27 2.33 3.16
CA PRO A 50 3.16 1.16 3.01
C PRO A 50 2.41 -0.16 2.77
N ALA A 51 1.12 -0.26 3.10
CA ALA A 51 0.31 -1.45 2.83
C ALA A 51 0.01 -1.63 1.33
N PHE A 52 0.12 -0.57 0.52
CA PHE A 52 -0.05 -0.63 -0.93
C PHE A 52 1.25 -0.93 -1.69
N GLN A 53 2.38 -0.97 -0.98
CA GLN A 53 3.65 -1.43 -1.53
C GLN A 53 3.80 -2.94 -1.29
N GLN A 54 4.37 -3.64 -2.26
CA GLN A 54 4.68 -5.06 -2.16
C GLN A 54 6.11 -5.30 -2.66
N ALA A 55 6.84 -6.18 -1.98
CA ALA A 55 8.15 -6.62 -2.44
C ALA A 55 8.04 -7.49 -3.70
N TYR A 56 8.81 -7.15 -4.73
CA TYR A 56 8.99 -7.94 -5.93
C TYR A 56 10.45 -8.30 -6.11
N VAL A 57 10.69 -9.48 -6.68
CA VAL A 57 12.01 -9.97 -7.07
C VAL A 57 12.01 -10.27 -8.57
N GLN A 58 13.04 -9.82 -9.27
CA GLN A 58 13.28 -10.15 -10.67
C GLN A 58 13.96 -11.51 -10.73
N VAL A 59 13.30 -12.45 -11.40
CA VAL A 59 13.77 -13.84 -11.51
C VAL A 59 13.62 -14.28 -12.95
N GLU A 60 14.54 -15.14 -13.38
CA GLU A 60 14.39 -15.87 -14.65
C GLU A 60 13.49 -17.09 -14.39
N ILE A 61 12.40 -17.17 -15.14
CA ILE A 61 11.44 -18.27 -15.05
C ILE A 61 11.72 -19.22 -16.20
N ASN A 62 12.13 -20.44 -15.87
CA ASN A 62 12.44 -21.49 -16.84
C ASN A 62 11.23 -22.41 -17.03
N TYR A 63 10.54 -22.28 -18.16
CA TYR A 63 9.34 -23.07 -18.45
C TYR A 63 9.69 -24.46 -18.99
N THR A 64 10.07 -25.38 -18.12
CA THR A 64 10.42 -26.76 -18.49
C THR A 64 9.21 -27.70 -18.46
N GLU A 65 9.32 -28.91 -19.02
CA GLU A 65 8.29 -29.95 -18.86
C GLU A 65 8.10 -30.35 -17.38
N GLU A 66 9.19 -30.33 -16.61
CA GLU A 66 9.15 -30.61 -15.17
C GLU A 66 8.38 -29.52 -14.41
N ALA A 67 8.54 -28.25 -14.81
CA ALA A 67 7.80 -27.12 -14.26
C ALA A 67 6.28 -27.24 -14.46
N ALA A 68 5.82 -27.98 -15.49
CA ALA A 68 4.40 -28.25 -15.71
C ALA A 68 3.79 -29.19 -14.66
N THR A 69 4.63 -29.97 -13.96
CA THR A 69 4.22 -30.89 -12.89
C THR A 69 4.54 -30.30 -11.52
N ASP A 70 5.74 -29.73 -11.36
CA ASP A 70 6.22 -29.08 -10.14
C ASP A 70 6.76 -27.70 -10.46
N GLY A 71 5.96 -26.66 -10.19
CA GLY A 71 6.35 -25.28 -10.50
C GLY A 71 7.60 -24.79 -9.77
N ARG A 72 8.13 -25.52 -8.78
CA ARG A 72 9.44 -25.21 -8.18
C ARG A 72 10.58 -25.32 -9.18
N GLN A 73 10.46 -26.22 -10.16
CA GLN A 73 11.46 -26.45 -11.20
C GLN A 73 11.58 -25.29 -12.19
N ALA A 74 10.69 -24.30 -12.11
CA ALA A 74 10.76 -23.11 -12.94
C ALA A 74 11.73 -22.05 -12.41
N PHE A 75 12.26 -22.22 -11.20
CA PHE A 75 13.09 -21.22 -10.53
C PHE A 75 14.34 -21.87 -9.95
N ASP A 76 15.39 -21.07 -9.75
CA ASP A 76 16.56 -21.49 -9.01
C ASP A 76 16.19 -21.79 -7.55
N GLU A 77 16.78 -22.86 -7.00
CA GLU A 77 16.46 -23.34 -5.64
C GLU A 77 16.74 -22.28 -4.56
N GLU A 78 17.79 -21.47 -4.76
CA GLU A 78 18.18 -20.37 -3.87
C GLU A 78 17.11 -19.25 -3.80
N LEU A 79 16.31 -19.09 -4.87
CA LEU A 79 15.28 -18.06 -4.94
C LEU A 79 13.95 -18.51 -4.34
N LEU A 80 13.71 -19.82 -4.21
CA LEU A 80 12.45 -20.37 -3.68
C LEU A 80 12.06 -19.86 -2.27
N PRO A 81 13.00 -19.62 -1.33
CA PRO A 81 12.68 -19.02 -0.03
C PRO A 81 12.24 -17.54 -0.13
N ILE A 82 12.67 -16.85 -1.19
CA ILE A 82 12.45 -15.40 -1.40
C ILE A 82 11.20 -15.17 -2.25
N ILE A 83 10.89 -16.06 -3.19
CA ILE A 83 9.70 -15.98 -4.07
C ILE A 83 8.43 -16.41 -3.33
N SER A 84 7.33 -15.72 -3.60
CA SER A 84 6.01 -16.11 -3.09
C SER A 84 5.60 -17.50 -3.57
N ARG A 85 5.19 -18.36 -2.63
CA ARG A 85 4.62 -19.68 -2.92
C ARG A 85 3.43 -19.64 -3.88
N THR A 86 2.71 -18.53 -3.94
CA THR A 86 1.60 -18.36 -4.89
C THR A 86 2.11 -18.37 -6.32
N MET A 87 3.25 -17.73 -6.61
CA MET A 87 3.86 -17.71 -7.94
C MET A 87 4.20 -19.13 -8.40
N VAL A 88 4.89 -19.88 -7.53
CA VAL A 88 5.28 -21.28 -7.77
C VAL A 88 4.07 -22.16 -8.09
N ARG A 89 2.92 -21.93 -7.46
CA ARG A 89 1.69 -22.72 -7.69
C ARG A 89 0.97 -22.39 -8.99
N VAL A 90 1.21 -21.20 -9.55
CA VAL A 90 0.53 -20.74 -10.76
C VAL A 90 1.21 -21.30 -12.01
N ILE A 91 2.53 -21.52 -11.98
CA ILE A 91 3.32 -22.00 -13.13
C ILE A 91 2.73 -23.26 -13.80
N PRO A 92 2.42 -24.36 -13.08
CA PRO A 92 1.84 -25.55 -13.72
C PRO A 92 0.51 -25.25 -14.42
N MET A 93 -0.29 -24.33 -13.87
CA MET A 93 -1.57 -23.94 -14.46
C MET A 93 -1.38 -23.09 -15.71
N GLU A 94 -0.42 -22.17 -15.71
CA GLU A 94 -0.06 -21.37 -16.87
C GLU A 94 0.47 -22.24 -18.02
N LEU A 95 1.34 -23.21 -17.73
CA LEU A 95 1.87 -24.12 -18.75
C LEU A 95 0.81 -25.06 -19.32
N ARG A 96 -0.16 -25.52 -18.51
CA ARG A 96 -1.29 -26.30 -19.03
C ARG A 96 -2.19 -25.48 -19.96
N ASN A 97 -2.40 -24.20 -19.65
CA ASN A 97 -3.23 -23.32 -20.47
C ASN A 97 -2.50 -22.84 -21.73
N ASN A 98 -1.17 -22.71 -21.66
CA ASN A 98 -0.31 -22.25 -22.75
C ASN A 98 0.88 -23.21 -22.98
N PRO A 99 0.67 -24.41 -23.56
CA PRO A 99 1.73 -25.40 -23.72
C PRO A 99 2.90 -24.93 -24.60
N GLY A 100 2.69 -23.94 -25.46
CA GLY A 100 3.73 -23.38 -26.34
C GLY A 100 4.83 -22.60 -25.61
N MET A 101 4.69 -22.32 -24.31
CA MET A 101 5.74 -21.68 -23.50
C MET A 101 6.80 -22.69 -23.02
N ILE A 102 6.54 -23.99 -23.12
CA ILE A 102 7.49 -25.01 -22.71
C ILE A 102 8.76 -24.90 -23.58
N GLY A 103 9.93 -24.87 -22.93
CA GLY A 103 11.23 -24.68 -23.55
C GLY A 103 11.68 -23.22 -23.66
N THR A 104 10.93 -22.28 -23.09
CA THR A 104 11.30 -20.85 -23.04
C THR A 104 11.72 -20.41 -21.63
N SER A 105 12.48 -19.33 -21.57
CA SER A 105 12.86 -18.66 -20.33
C SER A 105 12.56 -17.17 -20.45
N GLU A 106 12.00 -16.58 -19.40
CA GLU A 106 11.67 -15.15 -19.37
C GLU A 106 12.05 -14.54 -18.02
N GLU A 107 12.68 -13.37 -18.04
CA GLU A 107 12.89 -12.59 -16.84
C GLU A 107 11.62 -11.81 -16.47
N GLN A 108 11.08 -12.07 -15.27
CA GLN A 108 9.88 -11.40 -14.80
C GLN A 108 10.01 -10.95 -13.35
N TRP A 109 9.37 -9.82 -13.05
CA TRP A 109 9.15 -9.38 -11.67
C TRP A 109 8.02 -10.18 -11.04
N VAL A 110 8.37 -10.99 -10.04
CA VAL A 110 7.42 -11.82 -9.30
C VAL A 110 7.31 -11.36 -7.86
N LEU A 111 6.17 -11.67 -7.24
CA LEU A 111 5.91 -11.30 -5.85
C LEU A 111 6.89 -12.05 -4.92
N ALA A 112 7.54 -11.33 -4.01
CA ALA A 112 8.36 -11.93 -2.96
C ALA A 112 7.52 -12.45 -1.80
N THR A 113 8.12 -13.21 -0.87
CA THR A 113 7.43 -13.69 0.32
C THR A 113 7.07 -12.55 1.28
N SER A 114 6.10 -12.80 2.16
CA SER A 114 5.72 -11.85 3.20
C SER A 114 6.87 -11.50 4.15
N GLU A 115 7.82 -12.42 4.37
CA GLU A 115 8.96 -12.16 5.26
C GLU A 115 9.94 -11.17 4.61
N VAL A 116 10.18 -11.31 3.30
CA VAL A 116 10.97 -10.34 2.51
C VAL A 116 10.28 -8.97 2.49
N ASP A 117 8.96 -8.94 2.26
CA ASP A 117 8.20 -7.68 2.27
C ASP A 117 8.28 -6.96 3.62
N GLN A 118 8.14 -7.70 4.73
CA GLN A 118 8.25 -7.12 6.06
C GLN A 118 9.68 -6.66 6.37
N TYR A 119 10.69 -7.40 5.93
CA TYR A 119 12.08 -7.01 6.08
C TYR A 119 12.40 -5.70 5.36
N LEU A 120 12.04 -5.58 4.08
CA LEU A 120 12.26 -4.35 3.30
C LEU A 120 11.50 -3.14 3.87
N LYS A 121 10.36 -3.36 4.53
CA LYS A 121 9.59 -2.31 5.22
C LYS A 121 10.12 -1.98 6.62
N GLY A 122 11.22 -2.59 7.06
CA GLY A 122 11.81 -2.39 8.38
C GLY A 122 10.96 -2.97 9.52
N HIS A 123 10.07 -3.91 9.22
CA HIS A 123 9.23 -4.59 10.21
C HIS A 123 9.88 -5.89 10.71
N ARG A 124 9.29 -6.45 11.77
CA ARG A 124 9.69 -7.76 12.30
C ARG A 124 9.46 -8.84 11.24
N ASN A 125 10.48 -9.68 11.05
CA ASN A 125 10.49 -10.78 10.11
C ASN A 125 11.17 -12.01 10.76
N ARG A 126 11.13 -13.14 10.08
CA ARG A 126 11.70 -14.42 10.51
C ARG A 126 12.86 -14.90 9.63
N LEU A 127 13.48 -13.99 8.87
CA LEU A 127 14.59 -14.33 7.98
C LEU A 127 15.87 -14.54 8.79
N SER A 128 16.68 -15.52 8.41
CA SER A 128 18.02 -15.68 8.95
C SER A 128 18.93 -14.52 8.51
N THR A 129 20.06 -14.33 9.20
CA THR A 129 21.05 -13.31 8.82
C THR A 129 21.57 -13.53 7.41
N GLU A 130 21.83 -14.78 7.03
CA GLU A 130 22.27 -15.15 5.67
C GLU A 130 21.22 -14.75 4.61
N GLN A 131 19.94 -15.01 4.87
CA GLN A 131 18.87 -14.60 3.96
C GLN A 131 18.77 -13.09 3.83
N GLN A 132 18.97 -12.36 4.93
CA GLN A 132 18.99 -10.89 4.92
C GLN A 132 20.13 -10.36 4.07
N GLU A 133 21.34 -10.93 4.21
CA GLU A 133 22.50 -10.56 3.40
C GLU A 133 22.27 -10.84 1.90
N THR A 134 21.68 -11.98 1.55
CA THR A 134 21.29 -12.28 0.16
C THR A 134 20.28 -11.27 -0.37
N ILE A 135 19.26 -10.92 0.43
CA ILE A 135 18.25 -9.93 0.02
C ILE A 135 18.88 -8.55 -0.15
N ASP A 136 19.76 -8.13 0.76
CA ASP A 136 20.45 -6.84 0.67
C ASP A 136 21.31 -6.75 -0.60
N ALA A 137 22.02 -7.83 -0.95
CA ALA A 137 22.77 -7.91 -2.22
C ALA A 137 21.84 -7.84 -3.46
N LEU A 138 20.65 -8.45 -3.38
CA LEU A 138 19.64 -8.38 -4.44
C LEU A 138 19.01 -6.98 -4.56
N VAL A 139 18.85 -6.26 -3.45
CA VAL A 139 18.40 -4.86 -3.44
C VAL A 139 19.48 -3.97 -4.05
N GLU A 140 20.75 -4.16 -3.68
CA GLU A 140 21.87 -3.38 -4.22
C GLU A 140 22.06 -3.60 -5.73
N SER A 141 21.87 -4.83 -6.21
CA SER A 141 21.88 -5.16 -7.64
C SER A 141 20.60 -4.74 -8.39
N GLY A 142 19.60 -4.18 -7.69
CA GLY A 142 18.35 -3.73 -8.28
C GLY A 142 17.42 -4.85 -8.74
N LYS A 143 17.63 -6.08 -8.26
CA LYS A 143 16.78 -7.25 -8.54
C LYS A 143 15.63 -7.42 -7.54
N VAL A 144 15.66 -6.73 -6.40
CA VAL A 144 14.57 -6.72 -5.41
C VAL A 144 14.15 -5.28 -5.11
N ASP A 145 12.83 -5.02 -5.12
CA ASP A 145 12.31 -3.67 -4.86
C ASP A 145 10.87 -3.67 -4.30
N LEU A 146 10.54 -2.65 -3.52
CA LEU A 146 9.19 -2.36 -3.05
C LEU A 146 8.42 -1.57 -4.11
N ARG A 147 7.48 -2.23 -4.77
CA ARG A 147 6.68 -1.62 -5.84
C ARG A 147 5.28 -1.29 -5.38
N PHE A 148 4.77 -0.14 -5.81
CA PHE A 148 3.39 0.25 -5.54
C PHE A 148 2.43 -0.57 -6.40
N ASN A 149 1.60 -1.40 -5.78
CA ASN A 149 0.62 -2.20 -6.49
C ASN A 149 -0.58 -1.33 -6.88
N LYS A 150 -0.50 -0.72 -8.08
CA LYS A 150 -1.60 0.07 -8.65
C LYS A 150 -2.82 -0.77 -9.01
N THR A 151 -2.71 -2.10 -9.14
CA THR A 151 -3.83 -2.99 -9.48
C THR A 151 -4.89 -3.05 -8.38
N PHE A 152 -4.52 -2.77 -7.13
CA PHE A 152 -5.43 -2.81 -5.99
C PHE A 152 -6.47 -1.66 -5.98
N LEU A 153 -6.12 -0.47 -6.46
CA LEU A 153 -6.99 0.71 -6.43
C LEU A 153 -8.17 0.67 -7.45
N PRO A 154 -7.95 0.37 -8.75
CA PRO A 154 -9.03 0.24 -9.70
C PRO A 154 -9.87 -1.02 -9.46
N MET A 155 -9.31 -2.11 -8.92
CA MET A 155 -10.07 -3.36 -8.72
C MET A 155 -11.14 -3.24 -7.63
N VAL A 156 -10.88 -2.47 -6.56
CA VAL A 156 -11.89 -2.18 -5.53
C VAL A 156 -13.04 -1.36 -6.10
N ILE A 157 -12.74 -0.34 -6.91
CA ILE A 157 -13.76 0.50 -7.59
C ILE A 157 -14.51 -0.33 -8.64
N GLN A 158 -13.81 -1.16 -9.42
CA GLN A 158 -14.40 -2.04 -10.44
C GLN A 158 -15.35 -3.07 -9.84
N ARG A 159 -15.00 -3.67 -8.68
CA ARG A 159 -15.87 -4.59 -7.95
C ARG A 159 -17.09 -3.88 -7.33
N LEU A 160 -16.91 -2.67 -6.81
CA LEU A 160 -18.01 -1.83 -6.34
C LEU A 160 -18.99 -1.47 -7.48
N LEU A 161 -18.47 -1.15 -8.67
CA LEU A 161 -19.25 -0.86 -9.87
C LEU A 161 -19.92 -2.10 -10.46
N SER A 162 -19.26 -3.27 -10.41
CA SER A 162 -19.85 -4.53 -10.90
C SER A 162 -20.97 -5.02 -9.99
N MET A 163 -20.87 -4.81 -8.66
CA MET A 163 -21.94 -5.14 -7.71
C MET A 163 -23.17 -4.25 -7.84
N GLN A 164 -23.01 -3.03 -8.39
CA GLN A 164 -24.11 -2.11 -8.71
C GLN A 164 -24.64 -2.30 -10.14
N GLY A 165 -24.22 -3.36 -10.85
CA GLY A 165 -24.74 -3.73 -12.17
C GLY A 165 -24.24 -2.87 -13.34
N PHE A 166 -23.18 -2.09 -13.15
CA PHE A 166 -22.77 -1.06 -14.14
C PHE A 166 -21.65 -1.49 -15.11
N TYR A 167 -21.10 -2.72 -15.04
CA TYR A 167 -20.03 -3.14 -15.94
C TYR A 167 -20.17 -4.59 -16.44
N ARG A 168 -20.29 -4.75 -17.77
CA ARG A 168 -19.93 -5.98 -18.50
C ARG A 168 -18.49 -5.80 -19.01
N PRO A 169 -17.53 -6.69 -18.67
CA PRO A 169 -16.19 -6.59 -19.25
C PRO A 169 -16.25 -6.88 -20.76
N TRP A 170 -15.58 -6.04 -21.55
CA TRP A 170 -15.31 -6.30 -22.96
C TRP A 170 -14.43 -7.55 -23.07
N SER A 171 -14.94 -8.60 -23.71
CA SER A 171 -14.13 -9.64 -24.30
C SER A 171 -13.43 -9.04 -25.51
N VAL A 172 -12.12 -8.84 -25.42
CA VAL A 172 -11.31 -8.54 -26.61
C VAL A 172 -10.97 -9.90 -27.25
N PRO A 173 -11.12 -10.08 -28.57
CA PRO A 173 -10.79 -11.31 -29.28
C PRO A 173 -9.30 -11.67 -29.22
#